data_AF-A0A819FQ39-F1
#
_entry.id   AF-A0A819FQ39-F1
#
_cell.length_a   1.000
_cell.length_b   1.000
_cell.length_c   1.000
_cell.angle_alpha   90.00
_cell.angle_beta   90.00
_cell.angle_gamma   90.00
#
_symmetry.space_group_name_H-M   'P 1'
#
loop_
_entity.id
_entity.type
_entity.pdbx_description
1 polymer ?
#
loop_
_entity_poly.entity_id
_entity_poly.type
_entity_poly.pdbx_seq_one_letter_code
_entity_poly.pdbx_strand_id
1 'polypeptide(L)'
;IASCSSLLSTAQMLFEITLMSFDATDFTGADPFLGPFCFSLFIIIVVFICLSMFMSILNDGFHHVEVNSIEDQQILSYMLKKFLNWTHLRRPNVEETYEIRDSRMHSQYVDPIENFPDKIDQLLEALDRVY
;
A
#
# COMPACT_ATOMS: atom_id res chain seq x y z
N ILE A 1 18.52 -27.24 -25.63
CA ILE A 1 19.80 -27.46 -24.90
C ILE A 1 20.40 -26.17 -24.29
N ALA A 2 20.26 -24.99 -24.90
CA ALA A 2 20.86 -23.75 -24.39
C ALA A 2 20.21 -23.17 -23.11
N SER A 3 18.94 -23.47 -22.84
CA SER A 3 18.18 -22.89 -21.73
C SER A 3 18.58 -23.41 -20.34
N CYS A 4 19.32 -24.54 -20.28
CA CYS A 4 19.85 -25.12 -19.05
C CYS A 4 21.34 -24.81 -18.83
N SER A 5 21.88 -23.76 -19.47
CA SER A 5 23.31 -23.43 -19.40
C SER A 5 23.72 -22.71 -18.10
N SER A 6 22.77 -22.01 -17.45
CA SER A 6 22.99 -21.32 -16.19
C SER A 6 21.81 -21.53 -15.24
N LEU A 7 22.07 -21.57 -13.93
CA LEU A 7 21.02 -21.71 -12.91
C LEU A 7 19.95 -20.61 -13.02
N LEU A 8 20.35 -19.41 -13.43
CA LEU A 8 19.45 -18.28 -13.62
C LEU A 8 18.51 -18.50 -14.82
N SER A 9 19.05 -18.99 -15.95
CA SER A 9 18.25 -19.33 -17.13
C SER A 9 17.28 -20.47 -16.84
N THR A 10 17.72 -21.47 -16.07
CA THR A 10 16.85 -22.57 -15.61
C THR A 10 15.74 -22.04 -14.69
N ALA A 11 16.06 -21.14 -13.75
CA ALA A 11 15.07 -20.53 -12.87
C ALA A 11 14.03 -19.69 -13.63
N GLN A 12 14.48 -18.93 -14.64
CA GLN A 12 13.58 -18.18 -15.51
C GLN A 12 12.65 -19.12 -16.29
N MET A 13 13.19 -20.19 -16.87
CA MET A 13 12.39 -21.20 -17.57
C MET A 13 11.36 -21.87 -16.63
N LEU A 14 11.75 -22.20 -15.40
CA LEU A 14 10.83 -22.76 -14.39
C LEU A 14 9.72 -21.78 -14.00
N PHE A 15 10.02 -20.48 -13.98
CA PHE A 15 9.02 -19.44 -13.74
C PHE A 15 8.04 -19.29 -14.91
N GLU A 16 8.54 -19.31 -16.15
CA GLU A 16 7.72 -19.33 -17.36
C GLU A 16 6.81 -20.57 -17.41
N ILE A 17 7.32 -21.74 -17.02
CA ILE A 17 6.54 -22.97 -16.83
C ILE A 17 5.46 -22.79 -15.75
N THR A 18 5.79 -22.14 -14.63
CA THR A 18 4.84 -21.87 -13.54
C THR A 18 3.72 -20.94 -13.98
N LEU A 19 4.02 -19.97 -14.86
CA LEU A 19 3.05 -19.11 -15.52
C LEU A 19 2.30 -19.79 -16.69
N MET A 20 2.53 -21.09 -16.92
CA MET A 20 1.97 -21.88 -18.02
C MET A 20 2.34 -21.36 -19.42
N SER A 21 3.37 -20.50 -19.51
CA SER A 21 3.89 -19.95 -20.75
C SER A 21 5.17 -20.70 -21.13
N PHE A 22 5.05 -21.96 -21.54
CA PHE A 22 6.23 -22.76 -21.91
C PHE A 22 6.10 -23.42 -23.28
N ASP A 23 7.24 -23.57 -23.96
CA ASP A 23 7.35 -24.34 -25.19
C ASP A 23 7.78 -25.78 -24.86
N ALA A 24 6.88 -26.74 -25.12
CA ALA A 24 7.06 -28.16 -24.78
C ALA A 24 7.94 -28.92 -25.78
N THR A 25 8.30 -28.30 -26.90
CA THR A 25 9.01 -28.94 -28.02
C THR A 25 10.44 -29.39 -27.66
N ASP A 26 11.07 -28.74 -26.68
CA ASP A 26 12.44 -29.09 -26.23
C ASP A 26 12.48 -30.24 -25.20
N PHE A 27 11.38 -30.49 -24.47
CA PHE A 27 11.33 -31.49 -23.39
C PHE A 27 11.04 -32.91 -23.89
N THR A 28 10.52 -33.05 -25.12
CA THR A 28 10.15 -34.32 -25.73
C THR A 28 11.34 -35.11 -26.28
N GLY A 29 12.54 -34.50 -26.36
CA GLY A 29 13.71 -35.10 -27.00
C GLY A 29 14.70 -35.85 -26.10
N ALA A 30 14.58 -35.77 -24.77
CA ALA A 30 15.57 -36.34 -23.84
C ALA A 30 15.18 -37.72 -23.29
N ASP A 31 13.95 -37.87 -22.78
CA ASP A 31 13.40 -39.15 -22.31
C ASP A 31 11.86 -39.11 -22.38
N PRO A 32 11.22 -39.99 -23.18
CA PRO A 32 9.79 -39.89 -23.51
C PRO A 32 8.84 -40.23 -22.37
N PHE A 33 9.32 -40.89 -21.30
CA PHE A 33 8.45 -41.29 -20.18
C PHE A 33 8.71 -40.49 -18.91
N LEU A 34 9.97 -40.37 -18.51
CA LEU A 34 10.34 -39.75 -17.24
C LEU A 34 10.20 -38.22 -17.28
N GLY A 35 10.46 -37.60 -18.44
CA GLY A 35 10.36 -36.15 -18.64
C GLY A 35 8.94 -35.62 -18.41
N PRO A 36 7.93 -36.10 -19.17
CA PRO A 36 6.54 -35.66 -19.00
C PRO A 36 5.98 -35.94 -17.61
N PHE A 37 6.37 -37.06 -16.98
CA PHE A 37 5.92 -37.42 -15.64
C PHE A 37 6.46 -36.46 -14.56
N CYS A 38 7.77 -36.22 -14.54
CA CYS A 38 8.38 -35.26 -13.61
C CYS A 38 7.88 -33.84 -13.86
N PHE A 39 7.69 -33.46 -15.12
CA PHE A 39 7.14 -32.15 -15.50
C PHE A 39 5.70 -31.97 -15.02
N SER A 40 4.84 -32.95 -15.22
CA SER A 40 3.46 -32.91 -14.74
C SER A 40 3.40 -32.84 -13.21
N LEU A 41 4.25 -33.59 -12.51
CA LEU A 41 4.32 -33.56 -11.05
C LEU A 41 4.83 -32.20 -10.54
N PHE A 42 5.81 -31.60 -11.21
CA PHE A 42 6.28 -30.26 -10.92
C PHE A 42 5.16 -29.21 -11.07
N ILE A 43 4.39 -29.26 -12.16
CA ILE A 43 3.23 -28.38 -12.36
C ILE A 43 2.20 -28.58 -11.25
N ILE A 44 1.86 -29.83 -10.92
CA ILE A 44 0.88 -30.11 -9.86
C ILE A 44 1.34 -29.52 -8.52
N ILE A 45 2.59 -29.76 -8.13
CA ILE A 45 3.10 -29.27 -6.84
C ILE A 45 3.21 -27.74 -6.83
N VAL A 46 3.84 -27.14 -7.83
CA VAL A 46 4.13 -25.71 -7.81
C VAL A 46 2.91 -24.87 -8.15
N VAL A 47 2.18 -25.21 -9.22
CA VAL A 47 1.04 -24.41 -9.68
C VAL A 47 -0.18 -24.65 -8.79
N PHE A 48 -0.48 -25.89 -8.39
CA PHE A 48 -1.66 -26.13 -7.56
C PHE A 48 -1.34 -26.00 -6.07
N ILE A 49 -0.35 -26.71 -5.54
CA ILE A 49 -0.13 -26.73 -4.08
C ILE A 49 0.50 -25.41 -3.61
N CYS A 50 1.61 -24.98 -4.22
CA CYS A 50 2.30 -23.77 -3.78
C CYS A 50 1.48 -22.49 -4.03
N LEU A 51 0.86 -22.31 -5.22
CA LEU A 51 0.01 -21.13 -5.44
C LEU A 51 -1.26 -21.16 -4.58
N SER A 52 -1.89 -22.33 -4.36
CA SER A 52 -3.06 -22.38 -3.48
C SER A 52 -2.70 -22.06 -2.04
N MET A 53 -1.55 -22.52 -1.55
CA MET A 53 -1.04 -22.15 -0.23
C MET A 53 -0.73 -20.65 -0.15
N PHE A 54 -0.10 -20.09 -1.19
CA PHE A 54 0.17 -18.66 -1.27
C PHE A 54 -1.13 -17.85 -1.28
N MET A 55 -2.12 -18.26 -2.09
CA MET A 55 -3.47 -17.65 -2.10
C MET A 55 -4.16 -17.78 -0.75
N SER A 56 -4.00 -18.90 -0.05
CA SER A 56 -4.56 -19.07 1.30
C SER A 56 -3.93 -18.13 2.31
N ILE A 57 -2.60 -17.95 2.28
CA ILE A 57 -1.89 -16.99 3.14
C ILE A 57 -2.32 -15.57 2.80
N LEU A 58 -2.41 -15.22 1.52
CA LEU A 58 -2.91 -13.92 1.09
C LEU A 58 -4.34 -13.68 1.60
N ASN A 59 -5.23 -14.65 1.40
CA ASN A 59 -6.61 -14.57 1.82
C ASN A 59 -6.75 -14.41 3.35
N ASP A 60 -5.98 -15.15 4.13
CA ASP A 60 -5.94 -15.01 5.59
C ASP A 60 -5.42 -13.62 6.00
N GLY A 61 -4.37 -13.13 5.33
CA GLY A 61 -3.87 -11.77 5.52
C GLY A 61 -4.90 -10.68 5.18
N PHE A 62 -5.64 -10.83 4.09
CA PHE A 62 -6.72 -9.90 3.71
C PHE A 62 -7.88 -9.94 4.71
N HIS A 63 -8.30 -11.13 5.15
CA HIS A 63 -9.31 -11.27 6.19
C HIS A 63 -8.87 -10.65 7.52
N HIS A 64 -7.61 -10.79 7.90
CA HIS A 64 -7.07 -10.16 9.11
C HIS A 64 -7.11 -8.63 9.03
N VAL A 65 -6.88 -8.05 7.85
CA VAL A 65 -6.97 -6.60 7.61
C VAL A 65 -8.42 -6.11 7.52
N GLU A 66 -9.35 -6.93 7.04
CA GLU A 66 -10.78 -6.57 7.01
C GLU A 66 -11.40 -6.58 8.41
N VAL A 67 -11.01 -7.51 9.28
CA VAL A 67 -11.50 -7.57 10.68
C VAL A 67 -10.96 -6.39 11.51
N ASN A 68 -9.75 -5.90 11.22
CA ASN A 68 -9.16 -4.72 11.88
C ASN A 68 -9.38 -3.40 11.10
N SER A 69 -10.09 -3.43 9.96
CA SER A 69 -10.14 -2.33 8.99
C SER A 69 -10.77 -1.04 9.48
N ILE A 70 -11.67 -1.06 10.47
CA ILE A 70 -12.34 0.18 10.88
C ILE A 70 -11.33 1.19 11.45
N GLU A 71 -10.27 0.73 12.12
CA GLU A 71 -9.22 1.58 12.70
C GLU A 71 -8.01 1.68 11.76
N ASP A 72 -7.63 0.60 11.09
CA ASP A 72 -6.44 0.55 10.23
C ASP A 72 -6.61 1.20 8.84
N GLN A 73 -7.85 1.34 8.33
CA GLN A 73 -8.10 2.04 7.05
C GLN A 73 -7.70 3.52 7.12
N GLN A 74 -7.83 4.15 8.28
CA GLN A 74 -7.36 5.51 8.47
C GLN A 74 -5.84 5.55 8.30
N ILE A 75 -5.10 4.69 9.00
CA ILE A 75 -3.63 4.62 8.98
C ILE A 75 -3.10 4.32 7.57
N LEU A 76 -3.69 3.35 6.86
CA LEU A 76 -3.30 3.01 5.49
C LEU A 76 -3.56 4.15 4.51
N SER A 77 -4.68 4.87 4.65
CA SER A 77 -4.95 6.05 3.82
C SER A 77 -3.92 7.16 4.07
N TYR A 78 -3.44 7.35 5.31
CA TYR A 78 -2.36 8.29 5.62
C TYR A 78 -1.02 7.83 5.02
N MET A 79 -0.69 6.55 5.13
CA MET A 79 0.54 5.99 4.55
C MET A 79 0.54 6.06 3.02
N LEU A 80 -0.58 5.71 2.37
CA LEU A 80 -0.76 5.83 0.92
C LEU A 80 -0.73 7.30 0.50
N LYS A 81 -1.40 8.22 1.21
CA LYS A 81 -1.31 9.66 0.93
C LYS A 81 0.14 10.13 0.97
N LYS A 82 0.91 9.72 1.98
CA LYS A 82 2.34 10.07 2.12
C LYS A 82 3.19 9.46 0.99
N PHE A 83 2.92 8.21 0.61
CA PHE A 83 3.58 7.52 -0.50
C PHE A 83 3.27 8.17 -1.86
N LEU A 84 2.00 8.50 -2.13
CA LEU A 84 1.59 9.20 -3.36
C LEU A 84 2.13 10.64 -3.44
N ASN A 85 2.28 11.32 -2.30
CA ASN A 85 2.87 12.66 -2.26
C ASN A 85 4.39 12.59 -2.48
N TRP A 86 5.04 11.53 -2.00
CA TRP A 86 6.46 11.27 -2.24
C TRP A 86 6.74 10.89 -3.70
N THR A 87 5.84 10.16 -4.36
CA THR A 87 6.00 9.80 -5.78
C THR A 87 5.70 10.95 -6.75
N HIS A 88 5.42 12.17 -6.28
CA HIS A 88 5.17 13.36 -7.11
C HIS A 88 4.18 13.10 -8.28
N LEU A 89 3.25 12.16 -8.09
CA LEU A 89 2.25 11.79 -9.11
C LEU A 89 0.86 12.33 -8.80
N ARG A 90 0.70 13.07 -7.69
CA ARG A 90 -0.61 13.55 -7.24
C ARG A 90 -0.71 15.07 -7.36
N ARG A 91 -1.68 15.54 -8.16
CA ARG A 91 -2.18 16.91 -8.09
C ARG A 91 -2.97 17.08 -6.78
N PRO A 92 -2.78 18.17 -6.03
CA PRO A 92 -3.48 18.38 -4.77
C PRO A 92 -4.99 18.41 -5.02
N ASN A 93 -5.74 17.60 -4.26
CA ASN A 93 -7.18 17.61 -4.33
C ASN A 93 -7.68 18.87 -3.62
N VAL A 94 -8.65 19.57 -4.22
CA VAL A 94 -9.08 20.91 -3.80
C VAL A 94 -9.60 20.89 -2.34
N GLU A 95 -10.13 19.75 -1.89
CA GLU A 95 -10.62 19.47 -0.53
C GLU A 95 -9.55 19.62 0.57
N GLU A 96 -8.35 19.06 0.37
CA GLU A 96 -7.23 19.22 1.33
C GLU A 96 -6.73 20.67 1.39
N THR A 97 -6.94 21.46 0.33
CA THR A 97 -6.61 22.90 0.36
C THR A 97 -7.61 23.69 1.21
N TYR A 98 -8.87 23.25 1.28
CA TYR A 98 -9.89 23.89 2.12
C TYR A 98 -9.67 23.58 3.60
N GLU A 99 -9.37 22.33 3.98
CA GLU A 99 -9.11 21.96 5.38
C GLU A 99 -7.87 22.66 5.96
N ILE A 100 -6.81 22.81 5.15
CA ILE A 100 -5.59 23.54 5.57
C ILE A 100 -5.86 25.06 5.68
N ARG A 101 -6.73 25.63 4.83
CA ARG A 101 -7.17 27.04 4.95
C ARG A 101 -8.04 27.26 6.18
N ASP A 102 -8.96 26.35 6.45
CA ASP A 102 -9.90 26.47 7.56
C ASP A 102 -9.19 26.31 8.91
N SER A 103 -8.24 25.38 9.01
CA SER A 103 -7.38 25.21 10.19
C SER A 103 -6.51 26.46 10.48
N ARG A 104 -6.01 27.14 9.45
CA ARG A 104 -5.30 28.44 9.60
C ARG A 104 -6.24 29.57 10.01
N MET A 105 -7.47 29.60 9.52
CA MET A 105 -8.46 30.59 9.97
C MET A 105 -8.83 30.36 11.42
N HIS A 106 -8.98 29.10 11.85
CA HIS A 106 -9.31 28.75 13.23
C HIS A 106 -8.22 29.17 14.22
N SER A 107 -6.93 28.97 13.90
CA SER A 107 -5.85 29.46 14.78
C SER A 107 -5.87 30.98 14.94
N GLN A 108 -6.25 31.71 13.90
CA GLN A 108 -6.33 33.18 13.92
C GLN A 108 -7.53 33.71 14.74
N TYR A 109 -8.56 32.89 14.99
CA TYR A 109 -9.70 33.23 15.85
C TYR A 109 -9.50 32.89 17.33
N VAL A 110 -8.55 32.02 17.66
CA VAL A 110 -8.23 31.71 19.07
C VAL A 110 -7.48 32.87 19.73
N ASP A 111 -6.58 33.56 19.00
CA ASP A 111 -5.83 34.73 19.48
C ASP A 111 -6.69 35.90 20.04
N PRO A 112 -7.83 36.30 19.43
CA PRO A 112 -8.67 37.37 19.99
C PRO A 112 -9.48 36.97 21.24
N ILE A 113 -9.68 35.67 21.51
CA ILE A 113 -10.42 35.20 22.70
C ILE A 113 -9.52 35.18 23.93
N GLU A 114 -8.24 34.82 23.78
CA GLU A 114 -7.26 34.89 24.88
C GLU A 114 -6.95 36.33 25.33
N ASN A 115 -7.06 37.31 24.44
CA ASN A 115 -6.87 38.74 24.74
C ASN A 115 -8.13 39.45 25.26
N PHE A 116 -9.22 38.72 25.52
CA PHE A 116 -10.47 39.27 26.06
C PHE A 116 -10.34 39.85 27.49
N PRO A 117 -9.68 39.18 28.46
CA PRO A 117 -9.51 39.74 29.81
C PRO A 117 -8.72 41.04 29.82
N ASP A 118 -7.62 41.13 29.04
CA ASP A 118 -6.79 42.34 28.95
C ASP A 118 -7.57 43.57 28.44
N LYS A 119 -8.56 43.34 27.57
CA LYS A 119 -9.45 44.42 27.08
C LYS A 119 -10.44 44.90 28.14
N ILE A 120 -10.88 44.01 29.03
CA ILE A 120 -11.73 44.38 30.17
C ILE A 120 -10.92 45.16 31.20
N ASP A 121 -9.68 44.74 31.46
CA ASP A 121 -8.78 45.45 32.38
C ASP A 121 -8.47 46.87 31.86
N GLN A 122 -8.21 47.02 30.56
CA GLN A 122 -8.05 48.35 29.95
C GLN A 122 -9.31 49.22 30.03
N LEU A 123 -10.50 48.63 29.90
CA LEU A 123 -11.77 49.37 30.02
C LEU A 123 -12.04 49.80 31.47
N LEU A 124 -11.74 48.92 32.44
CA LEU A 124 -11.86 49.22 33.85
C LEU A 124 -10.87 50.31 34.28
N GLU A 125 -9.63 50.25 33.81
CA GLU A 125 -8.62 51.26 34.09
C GLU A 125 -8.95 52.60 33.41
N ALA A 126 -9.51 52.57 32.20
CA ALA A 126 -10.02 53.78 31.55
C ALA A 126 -11.23 54.38 32.27
N LEU A 127 -12.07 53.55 32.90
CA LEU A 127 -13.22 53.99 33.69
C LEU A 127 -12.80 54.60 35.02
N ASP A 128 -11.85 53.97 35.72
CA ASP A 128 -11.28 54.46 36.99
C ASP A 128 -10.52 55.78 36.80
N ARG A 129 -10.00 56.04 35.61
CA ARG A 129 -9.31 57.29 35.28
C ARG A 129 -10.26 58.47 35.02
N VAL A 130 -11.53 58.20 34.70
CA VAL A 130 -12.51 59.23 34.31
C VAL A 130 -13.41 59.63 35.49
N TYR A 131 -13.46 58.81 36.55
CA TYR A 131 -14.15 59.12 37.81
C TYR A 131 -13.16 59.56 38.90
#